data_AF-A0AAV7T127-F1
#
_entry.id   AF-A0AAV7T127-F1
#
_cell.length_a   1.000
_cell.length_b   1.000
_cell.length_c   1.000
_cell.angle_alpha   90.00
_cell.angle_beta   90.00
_cell.angle_gamma   90.00
#
_symmetry.space_group_name_H-M   'P 1'
#
loop_
_entity.id
_entity.type
_entity.pdbx_description
1 polymer ?
#
loop_
_entity_poly.entity_id
_entity_poly.type
_entity_poly.pdbx_seq_one_letter_code
_entity_poly.pdbx_strand_id
1 'polypeptide(L)'
;MVSKTTGKPASQLLFSEALRQQKHPPAEDLPPPPRTSMADDTQGVTMDRILQEILAVSRKLEGMDSAMVVLTAETRSMRLDIVGFQSQISGLDQRVATVETQVASWTDRDQELLHLRSKLIDLEDRSRRNNVRLLGFPEGIKGVDIFSYLREKLPKLTDIAFDPPLEFQRAHRLGPKRQDGNCRTAQL
;
A
#
# COMPACT_ATOMS: atom_id res chain seq x y z
N MET A 1 13.05 -66.55 54.92
CA MET A 1 12.85 -66.37 56.37
C MET A 1 11.75 -65.33 56.50
N VAL A 2 10.51 -65.67 56.78
CA VAL A 2 10.00 -66.04 58.13
C VAL A 2 9.09 -67.27 58.06
N SER A 3 9.18 -68.07 59.11
CA SER A 3 8.61 -69.40 59.27
C SER A 3 7.16 -69.40 59.75
N LYS A 4 6.48 -70.50 59.38
CA LYS A 4 5.35 -71.21 60.00
C LYS A 4 4.97 -70.76 61.43
N THR A 5 3.67 -70.75 61.75
CA THR A 5 3.08 -71.73 62.68
C THR A 5 1.54 -71.72 62.65
N THR A 6 1.01 -72.94 62.64
CA THR A 6 -0.37 -73.36 62.81
C THR A 6 -0.83 -73.17 64.26
N GLY A 7 -2.03 -72.63 64.45
CA GLY A 7 -2.73 -72.67 65.73
C GLY A 7 -4.23 -72.57 65.51
N LYS A 8 -4.92 -73.72 65.46
CA LYS A 8 -6.39 -73.79 65.56
C LYS A 8 -6.78 -73.45 67.00
N PRO A 9 -7.60 -72.42 67.27
CA PRO A 9 -8.16 -72.23 68.59
C PRO A 9 -9.39 -73.13 68.80
N ALA A 10 -9.47 -73.68 70.01
CA ALA A 10 -10.37 -74.74 70.48
C ALA A 10 -11.86 -74.37 70.58
N SER A 11 -12.35 -73.41 69.79
CA SER A 11 -13.77 -73.05 69.69
C SER A 11 -14.53 -73.86 68.63
N GLN A 12 -13.82 -74.61 67.77
CA GLN A 12 -14.42 -75.46 66.72
C GLN A 12 -14.83 -76.86 67.19
N LEU A 13 -14.58 -77.24 68.45
CA LEU A 13 -14.94 -78.56 68.98
C LEU A 13 -16.12 -78.57 69.95
N LEU A 14 -16.66 -77.41 70.35
CA LEU A 14 -17.85 -77.33 71.22
C LEU A 14 -19.12 -76.87 70.49
N PHE A 15 -19.02 -76.52 69.20
CA PHE A 15 -20.19 -76.21 68.36
C PHE A 15 -20.66 -77.43 67.54
N SER A 16 -19.83 -78.48 67.46
CA SER A 16 -20.10 -79.72 66.71
C SER A 16 -20.93 -80.76 67.47
N GLU A 17 -21.12 -80.61 68.79
CA GLU A 17 -21.90 -81.55 69.62
C GLU A 17 -23.30 -81.03 70.03
N ALA A 18 -23.60 -79.74 69.83
CA ALA A 18 -24.86 -79.13 70.29
C ALA A 18 -25.99 -79.07 69.23
N LEU A 19 -25.77 -79.58 68.02
CA LEU A 19 -26.78 -79.58 66.94
C LEU A 19 -27.26 -81.00 66.54
N ARG A 20 -26.87 -82.04 67.29
CA ARG A 20 -27.22 -83.44 66.99
C ARG A 20 -28.56 -83.91 67.55
N GLN A 21 -29.33 -83.03 68.19
CA GLN A 21 -30.68 -83.34 68.71
C GLN A 21 -31.69 -82.22 68.46
N GLN A 22 -32.03 -81.95 67.20
CA GLN A 22 -33.40 -81.59 66.87
C GLN A 22 -33.86 -82.33 65.61
N LYS A 23 -34.98 -83.00 65.77
CA LYS A 23 -35.61 -83.96 64.88
C LYS A 23 -36.29 -83.20 63.74
N HIS A 24 -35.94 -83.50 62.48
CA HIS A 24 -36.58 -82.93 61.29
C HIS A 24 -38.08 -83.32 61.20
N PRO A 25 -39.02 -82.38 60.98
CA PRO A 25 -40.37 -82.68 60.51
C PRO A 25 -40.39 -83.00 58.99
N PRO A 26 -41.42 -83.70 58.47
CA PRO A 26 -41.46 -84.19 57.09
C PRO A 26 -41.69 -83.06 56.08
N ALA A 27 -41.17 -83.26 54.86
CA ALA A 27 -41.15 -82.27 53.78
C ALA A 27 -42.57 -81.90 53.29
N GLU A 28 -42.93 -80.62 53.42
CA GLU A 28 -44.00 -79.97 52.67
C GLU A 28 -43.38 -79.11 51.56
N ASP A 29 -43.87 -79.28 50.33
CA ASP A 29 -43.47 -78.54 49.13
C ASP A 29 -43.74 -77.04 49.28
N LEU A 30 -42.68 -76.24 49.43
CA LEU A 30 -42.71 -74.79 49.26
C LEU A 30 -42.15 -74.42 47.87
N PRO A 31 -42.81 -73.55 47.09
CA PRO A 31 -42.29 -73.12 45.80
C PRO A 31 -40.99 -72.29 45.98
N PRO A 32 -40.06 -72.36 45.02
CA PRO A 32 -38.80 -71.64 45.10
C PRO A 32 -39.03 -70.12 45.05
N PRO A 33 -38.20 -69.30 45.76
CA PRO A 33 -38.34 -67.86 45.73
C PRO A 33 -38.10 -67.30 44.32
N PRO A 34 -38.80 -66.22 43.92
CA PRO A 34 -38.59 -65.61 42.62
C PRO A 34 -37.15 -65.12 42.50
N ARG A 35 -36.45 -65.59 41.46
CA ARG A 35 -35.17 -65.02 41.04
C ARG A 35 -35.46 -63.61 40.53
N THR A 36 -35.20 -62.58 41.33
CA THR A 36 -35.06 -61.22 40.83
C THR A 36 -33.84 -61.19 39.90
N SER A 37 -34.10 -61.25 38.60
CA SER A 37 -33.14 -60.91 37.55
C SER A 37 -32.80 -59.42 37.69
N MET A 38 -31.70 -59.11 38.38
CA MET A 38 -31.11 -57.77 38.44
C MET A 38 -30.02 -57.59 37.38
N ALA A 39 -29.96 -58.46 36.37
CA ALA A 39 -28.83 -58.57 35.45
C ALA A 39 -29.07 -58.00 34.04
N ASP A 40 -30.26 -57.48 33.74
CA ASP A 40 -30.61 -57.05 32.37
C ASP A 40 -30.78 -55.52 32.20
N ASP A 41 -31.12 -54.78 33.26
CA ASP A 41 -31.40 -53.33 33.14
C ASP A 41 -30.15 -52.45 33.02
N THR A 42 -29.00 -52.91 33.52
CA THR A 42 -27.74 -52.14 33.44
C THR A 42 -27.08 -52.17 32.05
N GLN A 43 -27.37 -53.18 31.24
CA GLN A 43 -26.87 -53.25 29.85
C GLN A 43 -27.71 -52.38 28.89
N GLY A 44 -29.04 -52.29 29.12
CA GLY A 44 -29.91 -51.38 28.38
C GLY A 44 -29.56 -49.91 28.62
N VAL A 45 -29.37 -49.50 29.88
CA VAL A 45 -29.02 -48.12 30.25
C VAL A 45 -27.64 -47.68 29.72
N THR A 46 -26.68 -48.60 29.61
CA THR A 46 -25.34 -48.30 29.06
C THR A 46 -25.36 -48.20 27.54
N MET A 47 -26.14 -49.05 26.84
CA MET A 47 -26.33 -48.97 25.40
C MET A 47 -27.10 -47.70 24.98
N ASP A 48 -28.15 -47.32 25.71
CA ASP A 48 -28.92 -46.09 25.46
C ASP A 48 -28.06 -44.83 25.59
N ARG A 49 -27.12 -44.83 26.54
CA ARG A 49 -26.17 -43.73 26.71
C ARG A 49 -25.19 -43.62 25.54
N ILE A 50 -24.69 -44.75 25.04
CA ILE A 50 -23.82 -44.80 23.85
C ILE A 50 -24.60 -44.31 22.62
N LEU A 51 -25.85 -44.74 22.44
CA LEU A 51 -26.69 -44.27 21.34
C LEU A 51 -26.96 -42.76 21.42
N GLN A 52 -27.21 -42.21 22.61
CA GLN A 52 -27.34 -40.77 22.80
C GLN A 52 -26.06 -40.00 22.43
N GLU A 53 -24.89 -40.53 22.81
CA GLU A 53 -23.60 -39.91 22.46
C GLU A 53 -23.34 -39.97 20.95
N ILE A 54 -23.64 -41.11 20.29
CA ILE A 54 -23.54 -41.23 18.82
C ILE A 54 -24.46 -40.21 18.13
N LEU A 55 -25.71 -40.09 18.57
CA LEU A 55 -26.65 -39.11 18.02
C LEU A 55 -26.22 -37.65 18.29
N ALA A 56 -25.56 -37.38 19.41
CA ALA A 56 -24.97 -36.06 19.69
C ALA A 56 -23.78 -35.76 18.78
N VAL A 57 -22.92 -36.75 18.52
CA VAL A 57 -21.80 -36.63 17.58
C VAL A 57 -22.30 -36.42 16.16
N SER A 58 -23.30 -37.18 15.70
CA SER A 58 -23.88 -37.01 14.35
C SER A 58 -24.44 -35.60 14.14
N ARG A 59 -25.19 -35.06 15.11
CA ARG A 59 -25.69 -33.68 15.04
C ARG A 59 -24.55 -32.65 14.98
N LYS A 60 -23.46 -32.88 15.70
CA LYS A 60 -22.29 -32.00 15.67
C LYS A 60 -21.56 -32.09 14.33
N LEU A 61 -21.47 -33.29 13.73
CA LEU A 61 -20.92 -33.49 12.39
C LEU A 61 -21.75 -32.78 11.32
N GLU A 62 -23.09 -32.89 11.37
CA GLU A 62 -23.99 -32.14 10.47
C GLU A 62 -23.80 -30.62 10.61
N GLY A 63 -23.64 -30.13 11.85
CA GLY A 63 -23.32 -28.73 12.12
C GLY A 63 -21.96 -28.30 11.57
N MET A 64 -20.95 -29.17 11.69
CA MET A 64 -19.62 -28.94 11.10
C MET A 64 -19.66 -28.95 9.57
N ASP A 65 -20.39 -29.87 8.94
CA ASP A 65 -20.55 -29.90 7.49
C ASP A 65 -21.21 -28.62 6.99
N SER A 66 -22.26 -28.17 7.68
CA SER A 66 -22.92 -26.90 7.37
C SER A 66 -21.96 -25.71 7.48
N ALA A 67 -21.16 -25.64 8.56
CA ALA A 67 -20.15 -24.59 8.74
C ALA A 67 -19.04 -24.67 7.67
N MET A 68 -18.63 -25.88 7.28
CA MET A 68 -17.62 -26.09 6.24
C MET A 68 -18.11 -25.62 4.88
N VAL A 69 -19.38 -25.86 4.54
CA VAL A 69 -19.99 -25.33 3.32
C VAL A 69 -19.94 -23.80 3.30
N VAL A 70 -20.29 -23.13 4.41
CA VAL A 70 -20.22 -21.66 4.51
C VAL A 70 -18.77 -21.17 4.32
N LEU A 71 -17.81 -21.75 5.03
CA LEU A 71 -16.40 -21.38 4.91
C LEU A 71 -15.86 -21.59 3.48
N THR A 72 -16.29 -22.65 2.78
CA THR A 72 -15.89 -22.88 1.38
C THR A 72 -16.48 -21.81 0.45
N ALA A 73 -17.69 -21.33 0.73
CA ALA A 73 -18.32 -20.25 -0.03
C ALA A 73 -17.59 -18.92 0.20
N GLU A 74 -17.30 -18.56 1.45
CA GLU A 74 -16.52 -17.36 1.80
C GLU A 74 -15.12 -17.41 1.20
N THR A 75 -14.44 -18.56 1.27
CA THR A 75 -13.11 -18.75 0.67
C THR A 75 -13.15 -18.57 -0.86
N ARG A 76 -14.21 -19.03 -1.52
CA ARG A 76 -14.41 -18.77 -2.95
C ARG A 76 -14.63 -17.30 -3.23
N SER A 77 -15.44 -16.61 -2.43
CA SER A 77 -15.67 -15.16 -2.56
C SER A 77 -14.36 -14.39 -2.44
N MET A 78 -13.58 -14.64 -1.38
CA MET A 78 -12.27 -14.00 -1.17
C MET A 78 -11.31 -14.24 -2.35
N ARG A 79 -11.32 -15.44 -2.94
CA ARG A 79 -10.50 -15.72 -4.13
C ARG A 79 -10.92 -14.87 -5.32
N LEU A 80 -12.22 -14.68 -5.55
CA LEU A 80 -12.71 -13.82 -6.62
C LEU A 80 -12.31 -12.36 -6.39
N ASP A 81 -12.43 -11.88 -5.15
CA ASP A 81 -12.01 -10.52 -4.79
C ASP A 81 -10.51 -10.32 -5.00
N ILE A 82 -9.67 -11.29 -4.62
CA ILE A 82 -8.22 -11.26 -4.86
C ILE A 82 -7.92 -11.18 -6.36
N VAL A 83 -8.60 -11.95 -7.20
CA VAL A 83 -8.43 -11.87 -8.66
C VAL A 83 -8.86 -10.50 -9.19
N GLY A 84 -9.95 -9.93 -8.65
CA GLY A 84 -10.39 -8.57 -8.96
C GLY A 84 -9.33 -7.53 -8.60
N PHE A 85 -8.76 -7.59 -7.39
CA PHE A 85 -7.69 -6.69 -6.96
C PHE A 85 -6.43 -6.85 -7.79
N GLN A 86 -6.04 -8.07 -8.16
CA GLN A 86 -4.90 -8.31 -9.05
C GLN A 86 -5.09 -7.64 -10.40
N SER A 87 -6.30 -7.73 -10.98
CA SER A 87 -6.62 -7.03 -12.23
C SER A 87 -6.54 -5.51 -12.08
N GLN A 88 -7.05 -4.96 -10.97
CA GLN A 88 -6.99 -3.52 -10.71
C GLN A 88 -5.56 -3.03 -10.51
N ILE A 89 -4.73 -3.77 -9.76
CA ILE A 89 -3.32 -3.47 -9.55
C ILE A 89 -2.57 -3.46 -10.88
N SER A 90 -2.75 -4.49 -11.72
CA SER A 90 -2.13 -4.53 -13.04
C SER A 90 -2.54 -3.33 -13.92
N GLY A 91 -3.80 -2.90 -13.86
CA GLY A 91 -4.27 -1.71 -14.55
C GLY A 91 -3.66 -0.42 -14.01
N LEU A 92 -3.46 -0.31 -12.70
CA LEU A 92 -2.78 0.82 -12.07
C LEU A 92 -1.29 0.85 -12.45
N ASP A 93 -0.60 -0.28 -12.42
CA ASP A 93 0.80 -0.38 -12.81
C ASP A 93 1.02 0.08 -14.25
N GLN A 94 0.14 -0.32 -15.17
CA GLN A 94 0.20 0.14 -16.56
C GLN A 94 -0.01 1.65 -16.68
N ARG A 95 -0.95 2.22 -15.91
CA ARG A 95 -1.20 3.66 -15.89
C ARG A 95 -0.02 4.43 -15.30
N VAL A 96 0.59 3.92 -14.23
CA VAL A 96 1.79 4.50 -13.61
C VAL A 96 2.94 4.49 -14.61
N ALA A 97 3.24 3.37 -15.26
CA ALA A 97 4.27 3.29 -16.29
C ALA A 97 4.03 4.29 -17.44
N THR A 98 2.77 4.47 -17.83
CA THR A 98 2.40 5.47 -18.85
C THR A 98 2.67 6.90 -18.38
N VAL A 99 2.31 7.23 -17.14
CA VAL A 99 2.59 8.56 -16.57
C VAL A 99 4.09 8.79 -16.42
N GLU A 100 4.85 7.81 -15.97
CA GLU A 100 6.31 7.92 -15.82
C GLU A 100 7.01 8.20 -17.15
N THR A 101 6.64 7.48 -18.22
CA THR A 101 7.17 7.74 -19.57
C THR A 101 6.78 9.12 -20.08
N GLN A 102 5.56 9.58 -19.79
CA GLN A 102 5.14 10.93 -20.14
C GLN A 102 5.98 11.96 -19.38
N VAL A 103 6.12 11.85 -18.06
CA VAL A 103 6.92 12.77 -17.25
C VAL A 103 8.37 12.85 -17.75
N ALA A 104 9.00 11.72 -18.06
CA ALA A 104 10.35 11.70 -18.64
C ALA A 104 10.41 12.47 -19.98
N SER A 105 9.41 12.31 -20.85
CA SER A 105 9.37 13.07 -22.10
C SER A 105 9.14 14.58 -21.88
N TRP A 106 8.50 14.99 -20.78
CA TRP A 106 8.30 16.41 -20.47
C TRP A 106 9.59 17.03 -19.93
N THR A 107 10.35 16.30 -19.11
CA THR A 107 11.66 16.77 -18.63
C THR A 107 12.65 16.97 -19.78
N ASP A 108 12.66 16.07 -20.77
CA ASP A 108 13.51 16.22 -21.94
C ASP A 108 13.15 17.47 -22.77
N ARG A 109 11.85 17.72 -22.95
CA ARG A 109 11.36 18.93 -23.64
C ARG A 109 11.72 20.20 -22.87
N ASP A 110 11.64 20.19 -21.55
CA ASP A 110 12.01 21.36 -20.74
C ASP A 110 13.49 21.70 -20.87
N GLN A 111 14.36 20.68 -20.89
CA GLN A 111 15.79 20.86 -21.18
C GLN A 111 16.03 21.44 -22.58
N GLU A 112 15.31 20.95 -23.58
CA GLU A 112 15.38 21.48 -24.94
C GLU A 112 14.92 22.95 -24.98
N LEU A 113 13.83 23.30 -24.30
CA LEU A 113 13.35 24.68 -24.21
C LEU A 113 14.37 25.61 -23.53
N LEU A 114 15.01 25.17 -22.45
CA LEU A 114 16.08 25.93 -21.79
C LEU A 114 17.27 26.16 -22.73
N HIS A 115 17.66 25.14 -23.49
CA HIS A 115 18.73 25.24 -24.49
C HIS A 115 18.37 26.21 -25.60
N LEU A 116 17.17 26.11 -26.16
CA LEU A 116 16.68 27.02 -27.20
C LEU A 116 16.60 28.45 -26.68
N ARG A 117 16.13 28.66 -25.44
CA ARG A 117 16.09 29.97 -24.81
C ARG A 117 17.48 30.57 -24.65
N SER A 118 18.45 29.78 -24.19
CA SER A 118 19.85 30.20 -24.08
C SER A 118 20.42 30.62 -25.44
N LYS A 119 20.18 29.82 -26.48
CA LYS A 119 20.57 30.15 -27.86
C LYS A 119 19.91 31.44 -28.36
N LEU A 120 18.62 31.64 -28.09
CA LEU A 120 17.92 32.86 -28.49
C LEU A 120 18.51 34.10 -27.82
N ILE A 121 18.83 34.01 -26.53
CA ILE A 121 19.49 35.10 -25.79
C ILE A 121 20.86 35.39 -26.40
N ASP A 122 21.70 34.38 -26.64
CA ASP A 122 23.03 34.57 -27.24
C ASP A 122 22.93 35.18 -28.66
N LEU A 123 21.96 34.76 -29.46
CA LEU A 123 21.71 35.34 -30.78
C LEU A 123 21.22 36.79 -30.70
N GLU A 124 20.30 37.11 -29.79
CA GLU A 124 19.81 38.46 -29.57
C GLU A 124 20.93 39.38 -29.07
N ASP A 125 21.75 38.90 -28.13
CA ASP A 125 22.90 39.62 -27.59
C ASP A 125 23.95 39.87 -28.66
N ARG A 126 24.30 38.85 -29.48
CA ARG A 126 25.22 39.03 -30.62
C ARG A 126 24.67 40.00 -31.65
N SER A 127 23.38 39.91 -31.96
CA SER A 127 22.72 40.81 -32.90
C SER A 127 22.68 42.26 -32.41
N ARG A 128 22.68 42.49 -31.09
CA ARG A 128 22.62 43.83 -30.48
C ARG A 128 23.95 44.30 -29.91
N ARG A 129 24.99 43.48 -29.89
CA ARG A 129 26.29 43.78 -29.28
C ARG A 129 26.91 45.07 -29.78
N ASN A 130 26.76 45.36 -31.07
CA ASN A 130 27.33 46.54 -31.71
C ASN A 130 26.34 47.72 -31.74
N ASN A 131 25.16 47.58 -31.14
CA ASN A 131 24.16 48.63 -31.16
C ASN A 131 24.26 49.48 -29.89
N VAL A 132 24.61 50.76 -30.02
CA VAL A 132 24.71 51.68 -28.88
C VAL A 132 23.50 52.60 -28.85
N ARG A 133 22.82 52.67 -27.70
CA ARG A 133 21.66 53.55 -27.48
C ARG A 133 22.07 54.80 -26.72
N LEU A 134 21.90 55.95 -27.36
CA LEU A 134 22.16 57.28 -26.80
C LEU A 134 20.84 57.95 -26.41
N LEU A 135 20.72 58.32 -25.13
CA LEU A 135 19.53 58.97 -24.56
C LEU A 135 19.75 60.47 -24.38
N GLY A 136 18.69 61.27 -24.46
CA GLY A 136 18.75 62.72 -24.19
C GLY A 136 19.40 63.57 -25.29
N PHE A 137 19.77 62.99 -26.43
CA PHE A 137 20.34 63.74 -27.55
C PHE A 137 19.30 64.69 -28.17
N PRO A 138 19.57 66.00 -28.28
CA PRO A 138 18.58 67.00 -28.69
C PRO A 138 17.99 66.72 -30.06
N GLU A 139 16.67 66.90 -30.19
CA GLU A 139 15.93 66.80 -31.46
C GLU A 139 15.72 68.20 -32.03
N GLY A 140 16.43 68.55 -33.11
CA GLY A 140 16.31 69.91 -33.67
C GLY A 140 17.50 70.42 -34.45
N ILE A 141 18.55 69.60 -34.60
CA ILE A 141 19.66 69.90 -35.51
C ILE A 141 19.12 69.71 -36.93
N LYS A 142 18.54 70.78 -37.49
CA LYS A 142 17.99 70.81 -38.83
C LYS A 142 19.11 70.47 -39.83
N GLY A 143 19.01 69.30 -40.45
CA GLY A 143 19.74 69.00 -41.68
C GLY A 143 21.20 68.56 -41.55
N VAL A 144 21.74 68.38 -40.34
CA VAL A 144 23.03 67.69 -40.19
C VAL A 144 22.72 66.22 -39.97
N ASP A 145 23.25 65.39 -40.87
CA ASP A 145 23.21 63.94 -40.75
C ASP A 145 23.63 63.52 -39.33
N ILE A 146 22.86 62.65 -38.67
CA ILE A 146 23.09 62.25 -37.27
C ILE A 146 24.51 61.72 -37.11
N PHE A 147 25.02 61.05 -38.15
CA PHE A 147 26.41 60.59 -38.24
C PHE A 147 27.43 61.72 -38.08
N SER A 148 27.28 62.81 -38.84
CA SER A 148 28.23 63.94 -38.82
C SER A 148 28.26 64.61 -37.45
N TYR A 149 27.09 64.78 -36.83
CA TYR A 149 26.98 65.34 -35.50
C TYR A 149 27.62 64.43 -34.43
N LEU A 150 27.36 63.12 -34.48
CA LEU A 150 27.93 62.17 -33.52
C LEU A 150 29.43 62.01 -33.68
N ARG A 151 29.96 62.01 -34.91
CA ARG A 151 31.41 61.98 -35.18
C ARG A 151 32.13 63.20 -34.60
N GLU A 152 31.52 64.38 -34.63
CA GLU A 152 32.12 65.59 -34.07
C GLU A 152 31.99 65.67 -32.55
N LYS A 153 30.86 65.23 -31.99
CA LYS A 153 30.55 65.43 -30.56
C LYS A 153 30.98 64.29 -29.65
N LEU A 154 30.95 63.03 -30.09
CA LEU A 154 31.32 61.91 -29.22
C LEU A 154 32.76 62.00 -28.71
N PRO A 155 33.79 62.24 -29.55
CA PRO A 155 35.17 62.34 -29.06
C PRO A 155 35.35 63.48 -28.03
N LYS A 156 34.61 64.59 -28.21
CA LYS A 156 34.63 65.75 -27.30
C LYS A 156 33.90 65.51 -25.99
N LEU A 157 32.93 64.58 -25.96
CA LEU A 157 32.16 64.25 -24.76
C LEU A 157 32.81 63.15 -23.94
N THR A 158 33.55 62.24 -24.59
CA THR A 158 34.18 61.11 -23.93
C THR A 158 35.64 61.35 -23.59
N ASP A 159 36.26 62.44 -24.06
CA ASP A 159 37.70 62.72 -23.96
C ASP A 159 38.56 61.53 -24.44
N ILE A 160 38.06 60.78 -25.43
CA ILE A 160 38.74 59.62 -26.03
C ILE A 160 39.13 60.00 -27.45
N ALA A 161 40.43 59.87 -27.73
CA ALA A 161 40.93 59.90 -29.10
C ALA A 161 40.69 58.53 -29.75
N PHE A 162 39.83 58.48 -30.75
CA PHE A 162 39.58 57.27 -31.53
C PHE A 162 40.60 57.20 -32.69
N ASP A 163 41.43 56.14 -32.71
CA ASP A 163 42.33 55.81 -33.80
C ASP A 163 42.15 54.33 -34.18
N PRO A 164 41.58 53.99 -35.36
CA PRO A 164 41.10 54.87 -36.42
C PRO A 164 39.85 55.70 -36.02
N PRO A 165 39.50 56.76 -36.79
CA PRO A 165 38.34 57.60 -36.49
C PRO A 165 37.05 56.79 -36.44
N LEU A 166 36.13 57.20 -35.56
CA LEU A 166 34.88 56.48 -35.30
C LEU A 166 34.07 56.27 -36.60
N GLU A 167 33.83 55.00 -36.91
CA GLU A 167 32.98 54.53 -38.00
C GLU A 167 31.68 53.99 -37.45
N PHE A 168 30.57 54.36 -38.10
CA PHE A 168 29.24 53.88 -37.75
C PHE A 168 28.68 53.13 -38.94
N GLN A 169 28.10 51.95 -38.70
CA GLN A 169 27.38 51.23 -39.75
C GLN A 169 26.01 51.86 -40.02
N ARG A 170 25.33 52.32 -38.96
CA ARG A 170 24.04 52.99 -39.01
C ARG A 170 23.96 54.04 -37.90
N ALA A 171 23.16 55.08 -38.08
CA ALA A 171 22.80 56.00 -37.01
C ALA A 171 21.38 56.52 -37.27
N HIS A 172 20.44 56.21 -36.38
CA HIS A 172 19.04 56.59 -36.56
C HIS A 172 18.31 56.78 -35.23
N ARG A 173 17.18 57.51 -35.27
CA ARG A 173 16.30 57.68 -34.11
C ARG A 173 15.33 56.51 -34.04
N LEU A 174 15.14 55.94 -32.85
CA LEU A 174 14.21 54.85 -32.61
C LEU A 174 12.78 55.35 -32.39
N GLY A 175 11.84 54.71 -33.07
CA GLY A 175 10.40 54.93 -32.90
C GLY A 175 9.85 56.24 -33.51
N PRO A 176 8.52 56.41 -33.47
CA PRO A 176 7.86 57.63 -33.93
C PRO A 176 8.24 58.83 -33.05
N LYS A 177 8.10 60.05 -33.58
CA LYS A 177 8.34 61.28 -32.82
C LYS A 177 7.43 61.29 -31.59
N ARG A 178 8.02 61.51 -30.40
CA ARG A 178 7.30 61.55 -29.14
C ARG A 178 6.44 62.82 -29.08
N GLN A 179 5.20 62.69 -28.62
CA GLN A 179 4.27 63.82 -28.48
C GLN A 179 4.58 64.65 -27.21
N ASP A 180 5.28 64.04 -26.25
CA ASP A 180 5.57 64.60 -24.92
C ASP A 180 6.76 65.58 -24.90
N GLY A 181 7.27 65.99 -26.07
CA GLY A 181 8.45 66.87 -26.19
C GLY A 181 9.79 66.21 -25.81
N ASN A 182 9.79 64.98 -25.30
CA ASN A 182 10.99 64.22 -24.97
C ASN A 182 11.78 63.78 -26.22
N CYS A 183 13.11 63.87 -26.14
CA CYS A 183 13.99 63.43 -27.22
C CYS A 183 13.94 61.90 -27.41
N ARG A 184 13.89 61.43 -28.66
CA ARG A 184 14.00 60.00 -29.01
C ARG A 184 15.42 59.51 -28.80
N THR A 185 15.50 58.26 -28.38
CA THR A 185 16.74 57.48 -28.33
C THR A 185 17.37 57.43 -29.72
N ALA A 186 18.64 57.81 -29.83
CA ALA A 186 19.44 57.53 -31.01
C ALA A 186 20.09 56.16 -30.86
N GLN A 187 20.10 55.38 -31.94
CA GLN A 187 20.78 54.09 -32.02
C GLN A 187 21.84 54.16 -33.10
N LEU A 188 23.07 53.88 -32.69
CA LEU A 188 24.25 53.62 -33.51
C LEU A 188 24.35 52.13 -33.80
#